data_AF-A0A2D0ANY7-F1
#
_entry.id   AF-A0A2D0ANY7-F1
#
_cell.length_a   1.000
_cell.length_b   1.000
_cell.length_c   1.000
_cell.angle_alpha   90.00
_cell.angle_beta   90.00
_cell.angle_gamma   90.00
#
_symmetry.space_group_name_H-M   'P 1'
#
loop_
_entity.id
_entity.type
_entity.pdbx_description
1 polymer ?
#
loop_
_entity_poly.entity_id
_entity_poly.type
_entity_poly.pdbx_seq_one_letter_code
_entity_poly.pdbx_strand_id
1 'polypeptide(L)'
;MSAAAEVLAAKLAGRCANGLERGQGTNLHAIPSSQVRRHGGHVEATGKALCGAAPGRRSVGWTACESHPVTCPRCQRALARGKGGAA
;
A
#
# COMPACT_ATOMS: atom_id res chain seq x y z
N MET A 1 -11.37 -12.10 -18.28
CA MET A 1 -11.96 -11.07 -17.39
C MET A 1 -10.83 -10.47 -16.57
N SER A 2 -10.27 -9.34 -16.99
CA SER A 2 -9.20 -8.69 -16.22
C SER A 2 -9.81 -8.03 -14.99
N ALA A 3 -9.56 -8.62 -13.82
CA ALA A 3 -9.88 -7.98 -12.56
C ALA A 3 -9.11 -6.67 -12.50
N ALA A 4 -9.81 -5.53 -12.44
CA ALA A 4 -9.19 -4.30 -11.95
C ALA A 4 -8.54 -4.68 -10.62
N ALA A 5 -7.20 -4.55 -10.54
CA ALA A 5 -6.48 -5.02 -9.36
C ALA A 5 -7.09 -4.34 -8.14
N GLU A 6 -7.77 -5.11 -7.30
CA GLU A 6 -8.32 -4.60 -6.05
C GLU A 6 -7.12 -4.22 -5.18
N VAL A 7 -7.14 -2.99 -4.67
CA VAL A 7 -6.02 -2.43 -3.91
C VAL A 7 -6.49 -1.84 -2.60
N LEU A 8 -5.63 -1.94 -1.61
CA LEU A 8 -5.73 -1.26 -0.34
C LEU A 8 -4.85 0.00 -0.36
N ALA A 9 -5.39 1.12 0.11
CA ALA A 9 -4.59 2.30 0.41
C ALA A 9 -3.88 2.12 1.76
N ALA A 10 -2.54 2.24 1.77
CA ALA A 10 -1.76 2.13 3.00
C ALA A 10 -0.52 3.03 2.99
N LYS A 11 -0.10 3.51 4.16
CA LYS A 11 1.17 4.24 4.35
C LYS A 11 2.25 3.31 4.89
N LEU A 12 3.51 3.57 4.55
CA LEU A 12 4.63 2.92 5.23
C LEU A 12 4.64 3.40 6.67
N ALA A 13 4.50 2.44 7.58
CA ALA A 13 4.58 2.69 8.99
C ALA A 13 6.04 2.99 9.39
N GLY A 14 6.23 3.68 10.52
CA GLY A 14 7.54 4.12 10.99
C GLY A 14 8.54 2.98 11.29
N ARG A 15 9.71 3.36 11.78
CA ARG A 15 10.74 2.38 12.18
C ARG A 15 10.40 1.76 13.53
N CYS A 16 10.73 0.47 13.71
CA CYS A 16 10.53 -0.23 14.98
C CYS A 16 11.18 0.50 16.17
N ALA A 17 12.35 1.11 15.97
CA ALA A 17 13.11 1.77 17.02
C ALA A 17 12.52 3.12 17.47
N ASN A 18 11.75 3.81 16.62
CA ASN A 18 11.33 5.20 16.86
C ASN A 18 9.80 5.37 16.90
N GLY A 19 9.04 4.28 16.80
CA GLY A 19 7.59 4.27 16.88
C GLY A 19 6.89 4.34 15.51
N LEU A 20 5.65 3.86 15.50
CA LEU A 20 4.81 3.71 14.30
C LEU A 20 4.59 5.04 13.56
N GLU A 21 4.53 6.14 14.30
CA GLU A 21 4.26 7.45 13.71
C GLU A 21 5.52 8.20 13.22
N ARG A 22 6.71 7.81 13.70
CA ARG A 22 7.96 8.56 13.52
C ARG A 22 8.74 8.00 12.32
N GLY A 23 8.68 8.71 11.19
CA GLY A 23 9.30 8.34 9.91
C GLY A 23 8.34 7.80 8.87
N GLN A 24 7.03 7.95 9.09
CA GLN A 24 6.01 7.60 8.10
C GLN A 24 6.11 8.50 6.87
N GLY A 25 5.92 7.90 5.70
CA GLY A 25 5.68 8.68 4.49
C GLY A 25 4.30 9.34 4.54
N THR A 26 4.16 10.51 3.94
CA THR A 26 2.85 11.20 3.76
C THR A 26 2.02 10.60 2.63
N ASN A 27 2.63 9.77 1.79
CA ASN A 27 1.97 9.18 0.64
C ASN A 27 1.26 7.88 1.02
N LEU A 28 0.01 7.75 0.57
CA LEU A 28 -0.76 6.52 0.60
C LEU A 28 -0.49 5.74 -0.69
N HIS A 29 0.00 4.52 -0.53
CA HIS A 29 0.37 3.63 -1.61
C HIS A 29 -0.76 2.63 -1.90
N ALA A 30 -0.83 2.17 -3.15
CA ALA A 30 -1.74 1.11 -3.56
C ALA A 30 -1.06 -0.25 -3.35
N ILE A 31 -1.56 -1.03 -2.39
CA ILE A 31 -1.11 -2.41 -2.11
C ILE A 31 -2.10 -3.38 -2.75
N PRO A 32 -1.66 -4.31 -3.61
CA PRO A 32 -2.56 -5.33 -4.17
C PRO A 32 -3.24 -6.14 -3.06
N SER A 33 -4.56 -6.33 -3.13
CA SER A 33 -5.35 -7.05 -2.12
C SER A 33 -4.87 -8.49 -1.91
N SER A 34 -4.32 -9.12 -2.95
CA SER A 34 -3.70 -10.44 -2.87
C SER A 34 -2.49 -10.52 -1.93
N GLN A 35 -1.90 -9.38 -1.57
CA GLN A 35 -0.75 -9.25 -0.65
C GLN A 35 -1.17 -8.77 0.75
N VAL A 36 -2.47 -8.62 0.99
CA VAL A 36 -3.04 -8.08 2.22
C VAL A 36 -3.73 -9.21 2.98
N ARG A 37 -3.40 -9.36 4.27
CA ARG A 37 -4.10 -10.23 5.21
C ARG A 37 -4.78 -9.36 6.26
N ARG A 38 -6.08 -9.57 6.46
CA ARG A 38 -6.88 -8.88 7.48
C ARG A 38 -6.98 -9.76 8.72
N HIS A 39 -6.57 -9.24 9.87
CA HIS A 39 -6.60 -9.90 11.17
C HIS A 39 -7.43 -9.06 12.13
N GLY A 40 -8.75 -9.25 12.11
CA GLY A 40 -9.66 -8.43 12.91
C GLY A 40 -9.50 -6.94 12.58
N GLY A 41 -9.09 -6.14 13.57
CA GLY A 41 -8.82 -4.70 13.42
C GLY A 41 -7.42 -4.35 12.87
N HIS A 42 -6.57 -5.33 12.57
CA HIS A 42 -5.24 -5.10 12.02
C HIS A 42 -5.14 -5.58 10.58
N VAL A 43 -4.35 -4.88 9.78
CA VAL A 43 -4.08 -5.24 8.39
C VAL A 43 -2.60 -5.47 8.22
N GLU A 44 -2.24 -6.70 7.89
CA GLU A 44 -0.88 -7.09 7.59
C GLU A 44 -0.69 -7.07 6.08
N ALA A 45 0.23 -6.24 5.62
CA ALA A 45 0.79 -6.36 4.28
C ALA A 45 2.31 -6.42 4.40
N THR A 46 2.91 -7.39 3.74
CA THR A 46 4.38 -7.57 3.70
C THR A 46 4.95 -7.34 2.30
N GLY A 47 4.07 -7.24 1.31
CA GLY A 47 4.42 -7.11 -0.08
C GLY A 47 4.69 -5.68 -0.56
N LYS A 48 4.81 -5.54 -1.88
CA LYS A 48 5.18 -4.31 -2.56
C LYS A 48 3.94 -3.54 -3.03
N ALA A 49 3.97 -2.23 -2.85
CA ALA A 49 3.05 -1.33 -3.53
C ALA A 49 3.23 -1.40 -5.06
N LEU A 50 2.23 -0.96 -5.82
CA LEU A 50 2.32 -0.88 -7.28
C LEU A 50 3.49 -0.02 -7.79
N CYS A 51 3.94 0.96 -7.01
CA CYS A 51 5.12 1.75 -7.35
C CYS A 51 6.47 1.07 -7.03
N GLY A 52 6.45 -0.11 -6.43
CA GLY A 52 7.61 -0.88 -5.99
C GLY A 52 8.07 -0.61 -4.56
N ALA A 53 7.46 0.35 -3.85
CA ALA A 53 7.76 0.60 -2.44
C ALA A 53 7.42 -0.63 -1.58
N ALA A 54 8.27 -0.93 -0.58
CA ALA A 54 8.12 -2.07 0.31
C ALA A 54 8.58 -1.68 1.72
N PRO A 55 7.99 -2.26 2.78
CA PRO A 55 8.52 -2.12 4.14
C PRO A 55 9.93 -2.72 4.19
N GLY A 56 10.89 -1.97 4.72
CA GLY A 56 12.24 -2.50 4.97
C GLY A 56 12.28 -3.41 6.19
N ARG A 57 13.40 -4.13 6.40
CA ARG A 57 13.63 -5.04 7.55
C ARG A 57 13.39 -4.40 8.93
N ARG A 58 13.48 -3.07 9.04
CA ARG A 58 13.30 -2.30 10.28
C ARG A 58 12.00 -1.48 10.32
N SER A 59 11.10 -1.71 9.37
CA SER A 59 9.79 -1.08 9.27
C SER A 59 8.78 -1.90 10.06
N VAL A 60 7.79 -1.23 10.66
CA VAL A 60 6.64 -1.93 11.27
C VAL A 60 5.55 -2.31 10.25
N GLY A 61 5.93 -2.44 8.97
CA GLY A 61 5.02 -2.83 7.89
C GLY A 61 4.25 -1.66 7.26
N TRP A 62 3.04 -1.96 6.79
CA TRP A 62 2.07 -1.02 6.23
C TRP A 62 0.99 -0.70 7.27
N THR A 63 0.56 0.56 7.34
CA THR A 63 -0.65 0.96 8.07
C THR A 63 -1.78 1.19 7.08
N ALA A 64 -2.84 0.40 7.18
CA ALA A 64 -4.02 0.53 6.33
C ALA A 64 -4.73 1.87 6.56
N CYS A 65 -5.21 2.47 5.47
CA CYS A 65 -5.94 3.74 5.46
C CYS A 65 -7.18 3.57 4.56
N GLU A 66 -8.06 2.63 4.91
CA GLU A 66 -9.20 2.20 4.06
C GLU A 66 -10.15 3.34 3.68
N SER A 67 -10.30 4.35 4.55
CA SER A 67 -11.15 5.51 4.31
C SER A 67 -10.51 6.60 3.43
N HIS A 68 -9.27 6.41 2.96
CA HIS A 68 -8.53 7.44 2.23
C HIS A 68 -8.11 6.94 0.83
N PRO A 69 -8.10 7.83 -0.18
CA PRO A 69 -7.65 7.47 -1.52
C PRO A 69 -6.13 7.29 -1.59
N VAL A 70 -5.66 6.55 -2.59
CA VAL A 70 -4.22 6.44 -2.92
C VAL A 70 -3.70 7.80 -3.36
N THR A 71 -2.65 8.31 -2.70
CA THR A 71 -2.03 9.63 -3.00
C THR A 71 -0.66 9.51 -3.65
N CYS A 72 -0.03 8.33 -3.67
CA CYS A 72 1.25 8.15 -4.35
C CYS A 72 1.09 8.29 -5.88
N PRO A 73 1.75 9.27 -6.53
CA PRO A 73 1.53 9.55 -7.96
C PRO A 73 1.97 8.40 -8.87
N ARG A 74 2.99 7.63 -8.46
CA ARG A 74 3.42 6.43 -9.20
C ARG A 74 2.37 5.32 -9.12
N CYS A 75 1.76 5.12 -7.95
CA CYS A 75 0.67 4.16 -7.78
C CYS A 75 -0.57 4.58 -8.58
N GLN A 76 -0.93 5.86 -8.56
CA GLN A 76 -2.05 6.39 -9.36
C GLN A 76 -1.85 6.15 -10.86
N ARG A 77 -0.65 6.42 -11.39
CA ARG A 77 -0.30 6.11 -12.79
C ARG A 77 -0.40 4.61 -13.09
N ALA A 78 0.05 3.75 -12.18
CA ALA A 78 -0.04 2.31 -12.34
C ALA A 78 -1.51 1.83 -12.38
N LEU A 79 -2.37 2.36 -11.50
CA LEU A 79 -3.80 2.07 -11.48
C LEU A 79 -4.49 2.54 -12.76
N ALA A 80 -4.14 3.71 -13.28
CA ALA A 80 -4.67 4.21 -14.56
C ALA A 80 -4.23 3.33 -15.74
N ARG A 81 -2.97 2.86 -15.77
CA ARG A 81 -2.46 1.95 -16.80
C ARG A 81 -3.11 0.57 -16.75
N GLY A 82 -3.33 0.02 -15.56
CA GLY A 82 -4.03 -1.25 -15.37
C GLY A 82 -5.50 -1.23 -15.81
N LYS A 83 -6.13 -0.04 -15.83
CA LYS A 83 -7.46 0.17 -16.41
C LYS A 83 -7.45 0.35 -17.93
N GLY A 84 -6.31 0.71 -18.53
CA GLY A 84 -6.17 1.04 -19.96
C GLY A 84 -5.46 -0.03 -20.80
N GLY A 85 -5.10 -1.18 -20.23
CA GLY A 85 -4.45 -2.30 -20.94
C GLY A 85 -5.44 -3.28 -21.55
N ALA A 86 -6.45 -2.78 -22.27
CA ALA A 86 -7.34 -3.56 -23.11
C ALA A 86 -7.54 -2.79 -24.42
N ALA A 87 -6.57 -2.95 -25.32
CA ALA A 87 -6.67 -2.61 -26.73
C ALA A 87 -6.01 -3.75 -27.51
#